data_AF-A0A355SAA3-F1
#
_entry.id   AF-A0A355SAA3-F1
#
_cell.length_a   1.000
_cell.length_b   1.000
_cell.length_c   1.000
_cell.angle_alpha   90.00
_cell.angle_beta   90.00
_cell.angle_gamma   90.00
#
_symmetry.space_group_name_H-M   'P 1'
#
loop_
_entity.id
_entity.type
_entity.pdbx_description
1 polymer ?
#
loop_
_entity_poly.entity_id
_entity_poly.type
_entity_poly.pdbx_seq_one_letter_code
_entity_poly.pdbx_strand_id
1 'polypeptide(L)'
;DLSPEVAEAAVGQIVGHDQLQLAGQDPWVKEILKSSIKDFGQLKKVNALLPKLMCSGGKVLHGEPRSGEALVSTLEQIYGMSQ
;
A
#
# COMPACT_ATOMS: atom_id res chain seq x y z
N ASP A 1 -8.02 -5.84 -14.10
CA ASP A 1 -8.72 -5.44 -12.87
C ASP A 1 -9.93 -6.31 -12.63
N LEU A 2 -10.14 -6.73 -11.39
CA LEU A 2 -11.36 -7.43 -10.97
C LEU A 2 -12.51 -6.42 -10.87
N SER A 3 -13.74 -6.87 -11.12
CA SER A 3 -14.89 -6.03 -10.80
C SER A 3 -15.00 -5.86 -9.28
N PRO A 4 -15.61 -4.77 -8.78
CA PRO A 4 -15.80 -4.56 -7.34
C PRO A 4 -16.50 -5.74 -6.66
N GLU A 5 -17.50 -6.33 -7.31
CA GLU A 5 -18.25 -7.47 -6.77
C GLU A 5 -17.38 -8.72 -6.63
N VAL A 6 -16.51 -8.97 -7.61
CA VAL A 6 -15.57 -10.11 -7.56
C VAL A 6 -14.50 -9.88 -6.49
N ALA A 7 -14.01 -8.66 -6.35
CA ALA A 7 -13.05 -8.31 -5.32
C ALA A 7 -13.65 -8.44 -3.91
N GLU A 8 -14.88 -7.96 -3.71
CA GLU A 8 -15.61 -8.07 -2.45
C GLU A 8 -15.88 -9.54 -2.08
N ALA A 9 -16.32 -10.36 -3.05
CA ALA A 9 -16.51 -11.78 -2.83
C ALA A 9 -15.21 -12.50 -2.45
N ALA A 10 -14.11 -12.22 -3.14
CA ALA A 10 -12.80 -12.82 -2.86
C ALA A 10 -12.28 -12.43 -1.48
N VAL A 11 -12.37 -11.15 -1.10
CA VAL A 11 -11.97 -10.69 0.24
C VAL A 11 -12.88 -11.30 1.31
N GLY A 12 -14.19 -11.33 1.06
CA GLY A 12 -15.17 -11.94 1.97
C GLY A 12 -14.90 -13.42 2.25
N GLN A 13 -14.36 -14.17 1.29
CA GLN A 13 -13.91 -15.56 1.53
C GLN A 13 -12.69 -15.66 2.44
N ILE A 14 -11.80 -14.66 2.42
CA ILE A 14 -10.56 -14.66 3.22
C ILE A 14 -10.85 -14.23 4.66
N VAL A 15 -11.62 -13.15 4.85
CA VAL A 15 -11.84 -12.54 6.17
C VAL A 15 -13.21 -12.89 6.80
N GLY A 16 -14.15 -13.43 6.01
CA GLY A 16 -15.53 -13.66 6.40
C GLY A 16 -16.46 -12.49 6.00
N HIS A 17 -17.56 -12.82 5.33
CA HIS A 17 -18.51 -11.83 4.79
C HIS A 17 -19.10 -10.90 5.87
N ASP A 18 -19.50 -11.45 7.01
CA ASP A 18 -20.09 -10.65 8.11
C ASP A 18 -19.07 -9.66 8.70
N GLN A 19 -17.82 -10.10 8.87
CA GLN A 19 -16.74 -9.26 9.38
C GLN A 19 -16.38 -8.15 8.39
N LEU A 20 -16.34 -8.47 7.10
CA LEU A 20 -16.13 -7.49 6.04
C LEU A 20 -17.26 -6.45 6.01
N GLN A 21 -18.52 -6.89 6.15
CA GLN A 21 -19.67 -5.99 6.19
C GLN A 21 -19.64 -5.06 7.41
N LEU A 22 -19.30 -5.59 8.60
CA LEU A 22 -19.15 -4.80 9.82
C LEU A 22 -18.03 -3.77 9.69
N ALA A 23 -16.86 -4.18 9.18
CA ALA A 23 -15.74 -3.27 8.94
C ALA A 23 -16.09 -2.18 7.92
N GLY A 24 -16.90 -2.50 6.90
CA GLY A 24 -17.39 -1.53 5.91
C GLY A 24 -18.31 -0.45 6.50
N GLN A 25 -18.93 -0.72 7.65
CA GLN A 25 -19.78 0.23 8.36
C GLN A 25 -19.02 1.09 9.39
N ASP A 26 -17.78 0.71 9.72
CA ASP A 26 -16.97 1.42 10.71
C ASP A 26 -16.51 2.80 10.16
N PRO A 27 -16.92 3.91 10.80
CA PRO A 27 -16.47 5.24 10.40
C PRO A 27 -14.95 5.41 10.39
N TRP A 28 -14.24 4.73 11.30
CA TRP A 28 -12.78 4.80 11.38
C TRP A 28 -12.13 4.17 10.13
N VAL A 29 -12.64 3.04 9.66
CA VAL A 29 -12.18 2.40 8.40
C VAL A 29 -12.37 3.36 7.22
N LYS A 30 -13.54 4.01 7.14
CA LYS A 30 -13.83 4.98 6.08
C LYS A 30 -12.87 6.18 6.11
N GLU A 31 -12.56 6.71 7.28
CA GLU A 31 -11.63 7.84 7.42
C GLU A 31 -10.19 7.44 7.09
N ILE A 32 -9.75 6.24 7.48
CA ILE A 32 -8.44 5.71 7.08
C ILE A 32 -8.35 5.58 5.56
N LEU A 33 -9.33 4.95 4.91
CA LEU A 33 -9.32 4.79 3.46
C LEU A 33 -9.24 6.14 2.74
N LYS A 34 -10.02 7.15 3.18
CA LYS A 34 -9.94 8.50 2.62
C LYS A 34 -8.54 9.11 2.79
N SER A 35 -7.95 9.01 3.98
CA SER A 35 -6.61 9.55 4.23
C SER A 35 -5.57 8.85 3.36
N SER A 36 -5.58 7.51 3.31
CA SER A 36 -4.63 6.73 2.51
C SER A 36 -4.76 7.00 1.02
N ILE A 37 -5.98 7.18 0.49
CA ILE A 37 -6.21 7.56 -0.91
C ILE A 37 -5.64 8.97 -1.19
N LYS A 38 -5.82 9.91 -0.26
CA LYS A 38 -5.26 11.26 -0.37
C LYS A 38 -3.73 11.23 -0.40
N ASP A 39 -3.11 10.51 0.52
CA ASP A 39 -1.65 10.37 0.61
C ASP A 39 -1.10 9.70 -0.65
N PHE A 40 -1.75 8.62 -1.10
CA PHE A 40 -1.43 7.99 -2.38
C PHE A 40 -1.51 8.97 -3.56
N GLY A 41 -2.58 9.77 -3.63
CA GLY A 41 -2.75 10.80 -4.64
C GLY A 41 -1.61 11.82 -4.66
N GLN A 42 -1.05 12.18 -3.50
CA GLN A 42 0.13 13.04 -3.42
C GLN A 42 1.39 12.33 -3.93
N LEU A 43 1.62 11.08 -3.50
CA LEU A 43 2.78 10.28 -3.89
C LEU A 43 2.80 9.93 -5.38
N LYS A 44 1.62 9.73 -5.98
CA LYS A 44 1.46 9.43 -7.42
C LYS A 44 1.81 10.62 -8.32
N LYS A 45 1.62 11.86 -7.85
CA LYS A 45 1.92 13.07 -8.65
C LYS A 45 3.40 13.18 -9.02
N VAL A 46 4.28 12.70 -8.14
CA VAL A 46 5.74 12.76 -8.36
C VAL A 46 6.20 11.64 -9.29
N ASN A 47 5.62 10.44 -9.16
CA ASN A 47 5.97 9.28 -9.95
C ASN A 47 4.78 8.31 -10.03
N ALA A 48 4.47 7.77 -11.19
CA ALA A 48 3.30 6.90 -11.38
C ALA A 48 3.55 5.41 -11.05
N LEU A 49 4.81 4.98 -10.88
CA LEU A 49 5.17 3.58 -10.65
C LEU A 49 4.69 3.08 -9.28
N LEU A 50 4.15 1.87 -9.30
CA LEU A 50 3.65 1.08 -8.16
C LEU A 50 4.41 -0.25 -8.09
N PRO A 51 4.55 -0.89 -6.90
CA PRO A 51 4.15 -0.42 -5.57
C PRO A 51 4.96 0.79 -5.06
N LYS A 52 4.51 1.38 -3.94
CA LYS A 52 5.19 2.49 -3.24
C LYS A 52 5.62 2.02 -1.85
N LEU A 53 6.85 2.31 -1.46
CA LEU A 53 7.31 2.11 -0.08
C LEU A 53 7.87 3.41 0.47
N MET A 54 7.21 3.97 1.46
CA MET A 54 7.70 5.15 2.18
C MET A 54 8.76 4.73 3.20
N CYS A 55 9.90 5.39 3.18
CA CYS A 55 11.05 5.16 4.06
C CYS A 55 11.32 6.40 4.92
N SER A 56 12.20 6.28 5.91
CA SER A 56 12.60 7.40 6.77
C SER A 56 13.13 8.60 5.99
N GLY A 57 12.97 9.80 6.55
CA GLY A 57 13.48 11.04 5.94
C GLY A 57 12.71 11.48 4.69
N GLY A 58 11.47 11.03 4.51
CA GLY A 58 10.62 11.39 3.37
C GLY A 58 11.03 10.73 2.05
N LYS A 59 11.93 9.74 2.08
CA LYS A 59 12.32 8.98 0.89
C LYS A 59 11.20 8.01 0.51
N VAL A 60 10.99 7.80 -0.79
CA VAL A 60 9.97 6.87 -1.28
C VAL A 60 10.54 6.02 -2.39
N LEU A 61 10.45 4.70 -2.25
CA LEU A 61 10.76 3.75 -3.32
C LEU A 61 9.54 3.60 -4.23
N HIS A 62 9.79 3.50 -5.53
CA HIS A 62 8.78 3.46 -6.57
C HIS A 62 8.99 2.26 -7.49
N GLY A 63 7.91 1.53 -7.75
CA GLY A 63 7.98 0.36 -8.61
C GLY A 63 8.34 -0.91 -7.86
N GLU A 64 8.16 -2.03 -8.54
CA GLU A 64 8.58 -3.34 -8.04
C GLU A 64 10.11 -3.42 -8.12
N PRO A 65 10.80 -3.83 -7.03
CA PRO A 65 12.24 -4.02 -7.07
C PRO A 65 12.60 -5.18 -8.00
N ARG A 66 13.76 -5.07 -8.65
CA ARG A 66 14.25 -6.11 -9.60
C ARG A 66 14.49 -7.47 -8.94
N SER A 67 14.83 -7.47 -7.66
CA SER A 67 15.02 -8.66 -6.83
C SER A 67 14.92 -8.28 -5.34
N GLY A 68 14.87 -9.28 -4.46
CA GLY A 68 14.92 -9.06 -3.01
C GLY A 68 16.22 -8.39 -2.56
N GLU A 69 17.35 -8.78 -3.14
CA GLU A 69 18.67 -8.21 -2.85
C GLU A 69 18.74 -6.73 -3.24
N ALA A 70 18.15 -6.36 -4.40
CA ALA A 70 18.09 -4.98 -4.84
C ALA A 70 17.25 -4.11 -3.88
N LEU A 71 16.15 -4.64 -3.35
CA LEU A 71 15.35 -3.97 -2.34
C LEU A 71 16.16 -3.76 -1.06
N VAL A 72 16.78 -4.82 -0.53
CA VAL A 72 17.58 -4.78 0.71
C VAL A 72 18.73 -3.78 0.58
N SER A 73 19.52 -3.85 -0.50
CA SER A 73 20.64 -2.94 -0.73
C SER A 73 20.21 -1.47 -0.77
N THR A 74 19.05 -1.19 -1.41
CA THR A 74 18.51 0.17 -1.44
C THR A 74 18.08 0.65 -0.06
N LEU A 75 17.47 -0.24 0.75
CA LEU A 75 17.10 0.08 2.13
C LEU A 75 18.33 0.33 3.00
N GLU A 76 19.37 -0.49 2.89
CA GLU A 76 20.64 -0.30 3.59
C GLU A 76 21.25 1.08 3.29
N GLN A 77 21.26 1.50 2.02
CA GLN A 77 21.70 2.84 1.63
C GLN A 77 20.82 3.94 2.23
N ILE A 78 19.50 3.74 2.27
CA ILE A 78 18.56 4.71 2.84
C ILE A 78 18.81 4.91 4.34
N TYR A 79 19.04 3.82 5.07
CA TYR A 79 19.22 3.80 6.52
C TYR A 79 20.69 3.94 6.96
N GLY A 80 21.63 4.07 6.03
CA GLY A 80 23.07 4.22 6.34
C GLY A 80 23.68 2.96 6.95
N MET A 81 23.18 1.79 6.59
CA MET A 81 23.63 0.48 7.09
C MET A 81 24.60 -0.24 6.15
N SER A 82 24.81 0.30 4.94
CA SER A 82 25.82 -0.17 4.01
C SER A 82 27.21 -0.04 4.65
N GLN A 83 27.88 -1.17 4.89
CA GLN A 83 29.28 -1.23 5.32
C GLN A 83 30.24 -0.77 4.21
#